data_AF-A0AAV9IAT5-F1
#
_entry.id   AF-A0AAV9IAT5-F1
#
_cell.length_a   1.000
_cell.length_b   1.000
_cell.length_c   1.000
_cell.angle_alpha   90.00
_cell.angle_beta   90.00
_cell.angle_gamma   90.00
#
_symmetry.space_group_name_H-M   'P 1'
#
loop_
_entity.id
_entity.type
_entity.pdbx_description
1 polymer ?
#
loop_
_entity_poly.entity_id
_entity_poly.type
_entity_poly.pdbx_seq_one_letter_code
_entity_poly.pdbx_strand_id
1 'polypeptide(L)'
;MYRPAQFIGYYPEAKKYSLFSSKGWWLNRWPFLGWLETVLKLCGFICAYYVPGRLVLDPKREKANFPLWRNIELFTCAVCTLLVTLGILDRIFYREVVSIIFIAFNNWAHWTVFLALYKGNYDRKSLLYFLTFMTLGDIVKLIFFKVHDFNIGSVAKAVLYYLTSLFVISYLLILFIELYFNNTISIQAH
;
A
#
# COMPACT_ATOMS: atom_id res chain seq x y z
N MET A 1 5.19 -27.79 -11.47
CA MET A 1 4.77 -26.37 -11.39
C MET A 1 3.29 -26.31 -11.78
N TYR A 2 2.39 -26.17 -10.81
CA TYR A 2 0.95 -26.18 -11.08
C TYR A 2 0.53 -24.81 -11.60
N ARG A 3 0.23 -24.70 -12.91
CA ARG A 3 -0.50 -23.56 -13.47
C ARG A 3 -1.98 -23.89 -13.38
N PRO A 4 -2.78 -23.29 -12.47
CA PRO A 4 -4.23 -23.43 -12.58
C PRO A 4 -4.66 -22.90 -13.95
N ALA A 5 -5.55 -23.62 -14.63
CA ALA A 5 -6.03 -23.33 -16.00
C ALA A 5 -6.74 -21.96 -16.16
N GLN A 6 -6.73 -21.12 -15.13
CA GLN A 6 -7.56 -19.94 -14.98
C GLN A 6 -6.79 -18.64 -14.70
N PHE A 7 -5.48 -18.69 -14.44
CA PHE A 7 -4.68 -17.49 -14.17
C PHE A 7 -3.92 -17.04 -15.43
N ILE A 8 -4.19 -15.82 -15.89
CA ILE A 8 -3.49 -15.24 -17.02
C ILE A 8 -2.33 -14.39 -16.50
N GLY A 9 -1.18 -15.02 -16.37
CA GLY A 9 0.06 -14.36 -15.94
C GLY A 9 0.70 -13.45 -17.00
N TYR A 10 0.13 -13.40 -18.22
CA TYR A 10 0.70 -12.70 -19.37
C TYR A 10 -0.31 -11.76 -20.05
N TYR A 11 0.01 -10.47 -20.11
CA TYR A 11 -0.86 -9.40 -20.59
C TYR A 11 -1.47 -9.61 -22.01
N PRO A 12 -0.73 -10.12 -23.00
CA PRO A 12 -1.29 -10.44 -24.32
C PRO A 12 -2.39 -11.51 -24.32
N GLU A 13 -2.33 -12.49 -23.43
CA GLU A 13 -3.37 -13.53 -23.33
C GLU A 13 -4.63 -13.00 -22.66
N ALA A 14 -4.49 -12.02 -21.77
CA ALA A 14 -5.59 -11.39 -21.03
C ALA A 14 -6.49 -10.53 -21.94
N LYS A 15 -5.93 -9.94 -23.00
CA LYS A 15 -6.68 -9.18 -24.01
C LYS A 15 -7.81 -9.98 -24.65
N LYS A 16 -7.71 -11.31 -24.70
CA LYS A 16 -8.73 -12.21 -25.27
C LYS A 16 -10.05 -12.18 -24.48
N TYR A 17 -10.05 -11.68 -23.25
CA TYR A 17 -11.21 -11.67 -22.34
C TYR A 17 -11.71 -10.25 -22.01
N SER A 18 -11.37 -9.26 -22.83
CA SER A 18 -11.86 -7.89 -22.70
C SER A 18 -13.36 -7.80 -23.03
N LEU A 19 -14.15 -7.14 -22.18
CA LEU A 19 -15.55 -6.80 -22.46
C LEU A 19 -15.69 -5.80 -23.63
N PHE A 20 -14.59 -5.18 -24.11
CA PHE A 20 -14.58 -4.10 -25.10
C PHE A 20 -13.31 -4.10 -26.01
N SER A 21 -13.04 -5.19 -26.72
CA SER A 21 -11.96 -5.25 -27.74
C SER A 21 -12.15 -4.13 -28.80
N SER A 22 -11.12 -3.40 -29.29
CA SER A 22 -9.71 -3.75 -29.53
C SER A 22 -8.66 -2.85 -28.83
N LYS A 23 -9.07 -1.94 -27.94
CA LYS A 23 -8.18 -1.13 -27.06
C LYS A 23 -8.70 -1.00 -25.61
N GLY A 24 -9.71 -1.78 -25.22
CA GLY A 24 -10.48 -1.59 -23.98
C GLY A 24 -9.81 -2.06 -22.70
N TRP A 25 -10.40 -1.62 -21.59
CA TRP A 25 -10.13 -2.13 -20.23
C TRP A 25 -10.51 -3.62 -20.12
N TRP A 26 -9.92 -4.30 -19.14
CA TRP A 26 -10.16 -5.73 -18.92
C TRP A 26 -10.21 -6.08 -17.44
N LEU A 27 -10.78 -7.25 -17.14
CA LEU A 27 -10.87 -7.81 -15.78
C LEU A 27 -10.03 -9.08 -15.72
N ASN A 28 -9.08 -9.13 -14.78
CA ASN A 28 -8.27 -10.33 -14.61
C ASN A 28 -8.95 -11.36 -13.70
N ARG A 29 -8.63 -12.64 -13.88
CA ARG A 29 -9.04 -13.72 -12.98
C ARG A 29 -7.97 -13.90 -11.91
N TRP A 30 -8.17 -13.27 -10.75
CA TRP A 30 -7.19 -13.29 -9.68
C TRP A 30 -7.29 -14.64 -8.92
N PRO A 31 -6.17 -15.30 -8.63
CA PRO A 31 -6.18 -16.49 -7.79
C PRO A 31 -6.44 -16.08 -6.33
N PHE A 32 -6.68 -17.06 -5.47
CA PHE A 32 -7.00 -16.84 -4.06
C PHE A 32 -6.03 -15.86 -3.37
N LEU A 33 -4.72 -16.00 -3.57
CA LEU A 33 -3.72 -15.10 -2.97
C LEU A 33 -3.85 -13.65 -3.44
N GLY A 34 -4.27 -13.40 -4.68
CA GLY A 34 -4.52 -12.05 -5.18
C GLY A 34 -5.74 -11.42 -4.49
N TRP A 35 -6.80 -12.19 -4.30
CA TRP A 35 -7.96 -11.73 -3.52
C TRP A 35 -7.62 -11.50 -2.06
N LEU A 36 -6.82 -12.38 -1.45
CA LEU A 36 -6.37 -12.23 -0.07
C LEU A 36 -5.54 -10.96 0.14
N GLU A 37 -4.58 -10.66 -0.76
CA GLU A 37 -3.86 -9.37 -0.75
C GLU A 37 -4.86 -8.20 -0.78
N THR A 38 -5.82 -8.26 -1.69
CA THR A 38 -6.81 -7.19 -1.90
C THR A 38 -7.61 -6.92 -0.63
N VAL A 39 -8.17 -7.98 -0.04
CA VAL A 39 -9.00 -7.87 1.17
C VAL A 39 -8.20 -7.31 2.34
N LEU A 40 -6.97 -7.80 2.55
CA LEU A 40 -6.09 -7.28 3.61
C LEU A 40 -5.84 -5.78 3.43
N LYS A 41 -5.52 -5.34 2.20
CA LYS A 41 -5.27 -3.93 1.93
C LYS A 41 -6.54 -3.08 1.99
N LEU A 42 -7.71 -3.61 1.62
CA LEU A 42 -8.99 -2.93 1.84
C LEU A 42 -9.24 -2.69 3.33
N CYS A 43 -8.95 -3.66 4.21
CA CYS A 43 -8.98 -3.44 5.66
C CYS A 43 -8.01 -2.32 6.07
N GLY A 44 -6.80 -2.30 5.50
CA GLY A 44 -5.87 -1.19 5.64
C GLY A 44 -6.47 0.15 5.24
N PHE A 45 -7.12 0.26 4.08
CA PHE A 45 -7.72 1.50 3.60
C PHE A 45 -8.82 2.00 4.54
N ILE A 46 -9.62 1.09 5.12
CA ILE A 46 -10.61 1.44 6.15
C ILE A 46 -9.91 2.01 7.38
N CYS A 47 -8.79 1.43 7.82
CA CYS A 47 -8.01 1.99 8.93
C CYS A 47 -7.46 3.39 8.59
N ALA A 48 -6.96 3.60 7.35
CA ALA A 48 -6.43 4.89 6.90
C ALA A 48 -7.44 6.02 7.03
N TYR A 49 -8.74 5.75 6.79
CA TYR A 49 -9.82 6.73 7.00
C TYR A 49 -9.84 7.31 8.41
N TYR A 50 -9.53 6.49 9.42
CA TYR A 50 -9.56 6.87 10.83
C TYR A 50 -8.21 7.39 11.35
N VAL A 51 -7.15 7.37 10.53
CA VAL A 51 -5.82 7.85 10.93
C VAL A 51 -5.79 9.34 11.21
N PRO A 52 -6.35 10.24 10.38
CA PRO A 52 -6.51 11.63 10.79
C PRO A 52 -7.45 11.64 11.99
N GLY A 53 -6.94 11.95 13.18
CA GLY A 53 -7.70 11.87 14.42
C GLY A 53 -9.04 12.62 14.31
N ARG A 54 -10.08 12.15 15.00
CA ARG A 54 -11.41 12.81 14.98
C ARG A 54 -11.41 14.24 15.52
N LEU A 55 -10.30 14.70 16.09
CA LEU A 55 -10.14 16.02 16.67
C LEU A 55 -9.64 17.02 15.63
N VAL A 56 -10.64 17.68 15.01
CA VAL A 56 -10.78 19.14 14.88
C VAL A 56 -9.55 19.89 14.35
N LEU A 57 -9.75 20.48 13.17
CA LEU A 57 -9.53 21.87 12.80
C LEU A 57 -8.96 22.82 13.88
N ASP A 58 -7.82 22.52 14.51
CA ASP A 58 -7.01 23.55 15.15
C ASP A 58 -5.97 24.02 14.13
N PRO A 59 -6.19 25.18 13.45
CA PRO A 59 -5.27 25.69 12.45
C PRO A 59 -3.97 26.22 13.05
N LYS A 60 -3.78 26.17 14.38
CA LYS A 60 -2.52 26.53 15.02
C LYS A 60 -1.50 25.44 14.80
N ARG A 61 -0.90 25.50 13.61
CA ARG A 61 0.37 24.87 13.27
C ARG A 61 1.44 25.50 14.15
N GLU A 62 1.59 25.02 15.37
CA GLU A 62 2.84 25.21 16.09
C GLU A 62 3.95 24.63 15.19
N LYS A 63 5.07 25.36 15.06
CA LYS A 63 6.24 24.86 14.34
C LYS A 63 6.66 23.54 15.00
N ALA A 64 6.16 22.43 14.47
CA ALA A 64 6.48 21.12 14.99
C ALA A 64 7.96 20.86 14.73
N ASN A 65 8.80 21.14 15.73
CA ASN A 65 10.14 20.60 15.79
C ASN A 65 9.98 19.10 16.05
N PHE A 66 9.87 18.36 14.95
CA PHE A 66 9.76 16.91 15.01
C PHE A 66 11.07 16.32 15.52
N PRO A 67 11.04 15.43 16.53
CA PRO A 67 12.21 14.66 16.91
C PRO A 67 12.71 13.83 15.73
N LEU A 68 14.00 13.47 15.72
CA LEU A 68 14.64 12.79 14.58
C LEU A 68 13.88 11.55 14.09
N TRP A 69 13.40 10.71 15.01
CA TRP A 69 12.65 9.50 14.67
C TRP A 69 11.37 9.82 13.88
N ARG A 70 10.75 10.98 14.13
CA ARG A 70 9.51 11.40 13.45
C ARG A 70 9.79 11.87 12.03
N ASN A 71 10.94 12.52 11.83
CA ASN A 71 11.41 12.87 10.50
C ASN A 71 11.72 11.63 9.66
N ILE A 72 12.30 10.59 10.27
CA ILE A 72 12.53 9.30 9.60
C ILE A 72 11.20 8.67 9.20
N GLU A 73 10.24 8.59 10.12
CA GLU A 73 8.90 8.06 9.87
C GLU A 73 8.19 8.79 8.73
N LEU A 74 8.17 10.12 8.78
CA LEU A 74 7.56 10.98 7.78
C LEU A 74 8.25 10.83 6.41
N PHE A 75 9.58 10.77 6.39
CA PHE A 75 10.35 10.56 5.16
C PHE A 75 10.06 9.18 4.54
N THR A 76 10.07 8.12 5.34
CA THR A 76 9.72 6.76 4.88
C THR A 76 8.30 6.70 4.33
N CYS A 77 7.33 7.33 5.02
CA CYS A 77 5.95 7.42 4.57
C CYS A 77 5.83 8.24 3.26
N ALA A 78 6.58 9.34 3.13
CA ALA A 78 6.61 10.15 1.92
C ALA A 78 7.11 9.34 0.71
N VAL A 79 8.22 8.62 0.87
CA VAL A 79 8.78 7.74 -0.18
C VAL A 79 7.76 6.68 -0.59
N CYS A 80 7.13 6.00 0.36
CA CYS A 80 6.08 5.02 0.06
C CYS A 80 4.91 5.65 -0.72
N THR A 81 4.44 6.80 -0.27
CA THR A 81 3.32 7.53 -0.89
C THR A 81 3.64 7.93 -2.33
N LEU A 82 4.86 8.42 -2.58
CA LEU A 82 5.32 8.77 -3.92
C LEU A 82 5.42 7.53 -4.82
N LEU A 83 5.98 6.42 -4.34
CA LEU A 83 6.06 5.18 -5.11
C LEU A 83 4.68 4.62 -5.48
N VAL A 84 3.72 4.68 -4.55
CA VAL A 84 2.32 4.28 -4.82
C VAL A 84 1.65 5.23 -5.83
N THR A 85 1.99 6.52 -5.79
CA THR A 85 1.53 7.52 -6.78
C THR A 85 2.07 7.20 -8.16
N LEU A 86 3.37 6.89 -8.29
CA LEU A 86 3.97 6.47 -9.55
C LEU A 86 3.35 5.16 -10.08
N GLY A 87 2.91 4.28 -9.18
CA GLY A 87 2.17 3.06 -9.53
C GLY A 87 0.88 3.30 -10.31
N ILE A 88 0.27 4.49 -10.23
CA ILE A 88 -0.92 4.85 -11.04
C ILE A 88 -0.58 4.80 -12.53
N LEU A 89 0.61 5.30 -12.92
CA LEU A 89 1.03 5.34 -14.33
C LEU A 89 1.08 3.93 -14.91
N ASP A 90 1.72 3.00 -14.20
CA ASP A 90 1.76 1.58 -14.58
C ASP A 90 0.35 1.00 -14.76
N ARG A 91 -0.59 1.31 -13.86
CA ARG A 91 -1.97 0.79 -13.94
C ARG A 91 -2.77 1.39 -15.09
N ILE A 92 -2.55 2.66 -15.43
CA ILE A 92 -3.19 3.29 -16.60
C ILE A 92 -2.73 2.60 -17.90
N PHE A 93 -1.45 2.26 -18.01
CA PHE A 93 -0.94 1.52 -19.17
C PHE A 93 -1.41 0.07 -19.20
N TYR A 94 -1.51 -0.58 -18.04
CA TYR A 94 -1.95 -1.97 -17.91
C TYR A 94 -3.47 -2.16 -18.15
N ARG A 95 -4.29 -1.12 -17.90
CA ARG A 95 -5.74 -1.08 -18.20
C ARG A 95 -6.57 -2.20 -17.58
N GLU A 96 -6.19 -2.65 -16.38
CA GLU A 96 -6.96 -3.65 -15.63
C GLU A 96 -7.85 -2.94 -14.59
N VAL A 97 -9.16 -3.23 -14.62
CA VAL A 97 -10.18 -2.46 -13.90
C VAL A 97 -10.03 -2.60 -12.38
N VAL A 98 -9.78 -3.81 -11.87
CA VAL A 98 -9.64 -4.00 -10.42
C VAL A 98 -8.39 -3.27 -9.93
N SER A 99 -7.29 -3.36 -10.67
CA SER A 99 -6.01 -2.74 -10.32
C SER A 99 -6.07 -1.21 -10.33
N ILE A 100 -6.81 -0.58 -11.25
CA ILE A 100 -6.93 0.89 -11.28
C ILE A 100 -7.80 1.40 -10.12
N ILE A 101 -8.90 0.72 -9.82
CA ILE A 101 -9.75 1.05 -8.67
C ILE A 101 -8.93 0.88 -7.38
N PHE A 102 -8.22 -0.25 -7.29
CA PHE A 102 -7.39 -0.57 -6.15
C PHE A 102 -6.26 0.45 -5.93
N ILE A 103 -5.52 0.83 -6.97
CA ILE A 103 -4.41 1.79 -6.83
C ILE A 103 -4.92 3.19 -6.48
N ALA A 104 -6.13 3.57 -6.90
CA ALA A 104 -6.75 4.84 -6.53
C ALA A 104 -7.05 4.89 -5.03
N PHE A 105 -7.71 3.87 -4.47
CA PHE A 105 -7.94 3.78 -3.02
C PHE A 105 -6.63 3.64 -2.23
N ASN A 106 -5.66 2.89 -2.76
CA ASN A 106 -4.36 2.76 -2.13
C ASN A 106 -3.62 4.10 -2.04
N ASN A 107 -3.68 4.91 -3.11
CA ASN A 107 -3.12 6.26 -3.12
C ASN A 107 -3.81 7.17 -2.11
N TRP A 108 -5.14 7.17 -2.12
CA TRP A 108 -5.93 7.94 -1.17
C TRP A 108 -5.56 7.58 0.29
N ALA A 109 -5.44 6.30 0.61
CA ALA A 109 -5.06 5.83 1.94
C ALA A 109 -3.66 6.31 2.34
N HIS A 110 -2.67 6.18 1.45
CA HIS A 110 -1.30 6.64 1.72
C HIS A 110 -1.20 8.15 1.90
N TRP A 111 -1.83 8.94 1.04
CA TRP A 111 -1.87 10.40 1.19
C TRP A 111 -2.58 10.82 2.47
N THR A 112 -3.66 10.14 2.85
CA THR A 112 -4.38 10.40 4.10
C THR A 112 -3.46 10.18 5.30
N VAL A 113 -2.75 9.05 5.35
CA VAL A 113 -1.79 8.74 6.42
C VAL A 113 -0.63 9.73 6.42
N PHE A 114 -0.02 10.00 5.26
CA PHE A 114 1.07 10.96 5.15
C PHE A 114 0.69 12.36 5.65
N LEU A 115 -0.47 12.87 5.25
CA LEU A 115 -0.95 14.18 5.69
C LEU A 115 -1.26 14.22 7.18
N ALA A 116 -1.81 13.14 7.75
CA ALA A 116 -2.04 13.04 9.19
C ALA A 116 -0.72 13.04 9.97
N LEU A 117 0.27 12.26 9.48
CA LEU A 117 1.61 12.22 10.07
C LEU A 117 2.32 13.58 9.99
N TYR A 118 2.24 14.24 8.83
CA TYR A 118 2.81 15.56 8.56
C TYR A 118 2.22 16.66 9.46
N LYS A 119 0.91 16.59 9.72
CA LYS A 119 0.21 17.50 10.64
C LYS A 119 0.51 17.21 12.10
N GLY A 120 1.08 16.04 12.42
CA GLY A 120 1.33 15.60 13.80
C GLY A 120 0.08 15.24 14.59
N ASN A 121 -1.10 15.18 13.96
CA ASN A 121 -2.37 14.82 14.60
C ASN A 121 -2.95 13.58 13.92
N TYR A 122 -2.81 12.44 14.59
CA TYR A 122 -3.23 11.15 14.07
C TYR A 122 -3.61 10.19 15.20
N ASP A 123 -4.56 9.29 14.92
CA ASP A 123 -4.87 8.17 15.80
C ASP A 123 -3.84 7.06 15.62
N ARG A 124 -2.98 6.89 16.63
CA ARG A 124 -1.92 5.88 16.64
C ARG A 124 -2.45 4.47 16.44
N LYS A 125 -3.59 4.13 17.02
CA LYS A 125 -4.17 2.77 16.92
C LYS A 125 -4.55 2.45 15.48
N SER A 126 -5.23 3.38 14.80
CA SER A 126 -5.59 3.25 13.39
C SER A 126 -4.37 3.20 12.48
N LEU A 127 -3.31 3.96 12.80
CA LEU A 127 -2.04 3.89 12.07
C LEU A 127 -1.39 2.51 12.18
N LEU A 128 -1.31 1.94 13.40
CA LEU A 128 -0.75 0.61 13.62
C LEU A 128 -1.54 -0.46 12.84
N TYR A 129 -2.86 -0.39 12.84
CA TYR A 129 -3.68 -1.30 12.04
C TYR A 129 -3.48 -1.13 10.55
N PHE A 130 -3.44 0.11 10.04
CA PHE A 130 -3.12 0.40 8.65
C PHE A 130 -1.80 -0.27 8.25
N LEU A 131 -0.71 0.01 8.98
CA LEU A 131 0.61 -0.54 8.68
C LEU A 131 0.63 -2.06 8.76
N THR A 132 -0.05 -2.66 9.73
CA THR A 132 -0.14 -4.13 9.88
C THR A 132 -0.83 -4.75 8.69
N PHE A 133 -2.01 -4.25 8.30
CA PHE A 133 -2.75 -4.77 7.15
C PHE A 133 -2.00 -4.57 5.84
N MET A 134 -1.35 -3.42 5.64
CA MET A 134 -0.53 -3.16 4.46
C MET A 134 0.67 -4.10 4.38
N THR A 135 1.37 -4.31 5.51
CA THR A 135 2.50 -5.25 5.60
C THR A 135 2.06 -6.68 5.29
N LEU A 136 0.97 -7.15 5.90
CA LEU A 136 0.43 -8.49 5.65
C LEU A 136 0.01 -8.67 4.19
N GLY A 137 -0.64 -7.67 3.61
CA GLY A 137 -0.99 -7.66 2.19
C GLY A 137 0.24 -7.80 1.29
N ASP A 138 1.31 -7.05 1.55
CA ASP A 138 2.54 -7.14 0.76
C ASP A 138 3.31 -8.44 0.99
N ILE A 139 3.27 -9.02 2.18
CA ILE A 139 3.80 -10.38 2.42
C ILE A 139 3.04 -11.40 1.58
N VAL A 140 1.70 -11.35 1.57
CA VAL A 140 0.87 -12.22 0.72
C VAL A 140 1.23 -12.02 -0.76
N LYS A 141 1.48 -10.79 -1.18
CA LYS A 141 1.93 -10.46 -2.54
C LYS A 141 3.30 -11.05 -2.89
N LEU A 142 4.27 -10.99 -1.96
CA LEU A 142 5.58 -11.62 -2.14
C LEU A 142 5.47 -13.14 -2.26
N ILE A 143 4.63 -13.76 -1.42
CA ILE A 143 4.33 -15.20 -1.52
C ILE A 143 3.67 -15.51 -2.87
N PHE A 144 2.73 -14.67 -3.30
CA PHE A 144 2.08 -14.79 -4.61
C PHE A 144 3.12 -14.78 -5.74
N PHE A 145 4.04 -13.81 -5.75
CA PHE A 145 5.13 -13.77 -6.73
C PHE A 145 6.01 -15.00 -6.64
N LYS A 146 6.34 -15.49 -5.44
CA LYS A 146 7.18 -16.68 -5.32
C LYS A 146 6.52 -17.93 -5.90
N VAL A 147 5.22 -18.12 -5.65
CA VAL A 147 4.47 -19.33 -6.05
C VAL A 147 3.99 -19.28 -7.49
N HIS A 148 3.72 -18.09 -8.04
CA HIS A 148 3.17 -17.92 -9.39
C HIS A 148 4.21 -17.31 -10.33
N ASP A 149 4.27 -17.79 -11.57
CA ASP A 149 5.07 -17.18 -12.64
C ASP A 149 4.37 -15.94 -13.18
N PHE A 150 4.36 -14.89 -12.36
CA PHE A 150 3.79 -13.60 -12.72
C PHE A 150 4.82 -12.71 -13.39
N ASN A 151 4.54 -12.24 -14.61
CA ASN A 151 5.32 -11.25 -15.33
C ASN A 151 4.38 -10.18 -15.92
N ILE A 152 4.64 -8.91 -15.63
CA ILE A 152 3.90 -7.78 -16.21
C ILE A 152 4.68 -7.24 -17.40
N GLY A 153 4.29 -7.59 -18.62
CA GLY A 153 4.90 -7.03 -19.83
C GLY A 153 6.41 -7.25 -19.87
N SER A 154 7.18 -6.14 -19.89
CA SER A 154 8.65 -6.11 -19.87
C SER A 154 9.26 -5.96 -18.47
N VAL A 155 8.45 -5.77 -17.42
CA VAL A 155 8.95 -5.60 -16.05
C VAL A 155 9.31 -6.97 -15.49
N ALA A 156 10.59 -7.16 -15.20
CA ALA A 156 11.07 -8.40 -14.60
C ALA A 156 10.40 -8.63 -13.24
N LYS A 157 9.94 -9.87 -12.99
CA LYS A 157 9.45 -10.34 -11.69
C LYS A 157 10.32 -9.91 -10.50
N ALA A 158 11.64 -9.86 -10.69
CA ALA A 158 12.59 -9.41 -9.68
C ALA A 158 12.33 -7.96 -9.24
N VAL A 159 12.04 -7.04 -10.18
CA VAL A 159 11.75 -5.62 -9.88
C VAL A 159 10.49 -5.52 -9.02
N LEU A 160 9.43 -6.25 -9.38
CA LEU A 160 8.18 -6.29 -8.59
C LEU A 160 8.42 -6.83 -7.18
N TYR A 161 9.27 -7.86 -7.06
CA TYR A 161 9.65 -8.45 -5.79
C TYR A 161 10.43 -7.46 -4.91
N TYR A 162 11.43 -6.78 -5.45
CA TYR A 162 12.23 -5.80 -4.71
C TYR A 162 11.42 -4.58 -4.28
N LEU A 163 10.59 -4.02 -5.16
CA LEU A 163 9.71 -2.91 -4.82
C LEU A 163 8.74 -3.29 -3.69
N THR A 164 8.11 -4.47 -3.79
CA THR A 164 7.19 -4.93 -2.74
C THR A 164 7.92 -5.20 -1.42
N SER A 165 9.15 -5.73 -1.48
CA SER A 165 9.99 -5.94 -0.29
C SER A 165 10.36 -4.62 0.38
N LEU A 166 10.64 -3.58 -0.41
CA LEU A 166 10.89 -2.23 0.10
C LEU A 166 9.69 -1.67 0.87
N PHE A 167 8.46 -1.89 0.39
CA PHE A 167 7.24 -1.51 1.12
C PHE A 167 7.12 -2.24 2.46
N VAL A 168 7.32 -3.57 2.48
CA VAL A 168 7.30 -4.36 3.73
C VAL A 168 8.30 -3.81 4.74
N ILE A 169 9.55 -3.58 4.32
CA ILE A 169 10.60 -3.03 5.19
C ILE A 169 10.21 -1.63 5.70
N SER A 170 9.67 -0.80 4.82
CA SER A 170 9.25 0.57 5.17
C SER A 170 8.13 0.58 6.20
N TYR A 171 7.11 -0.26 6.05
CA TYR A 171 6.02 -0.37 7.02
C TYR A 171 6.50 -0.95 8.36
N LEU A 172 7.38 -1.95 8.33
CA LEU A 172 7.99 -2.50 9.55
C LEU A 172 8.84 -1.47 10.29
N LEU A 173 9.57 -0.62 9.57
CA LEU A 173 10.33 0.49 10.16
C LEU A 173 9.40 1.49 10.86
N ILE A 174 8.32 1.91 10.21
CA ILE A 174 7.34 2.82 10.81
C ILE A 174 6.68 2.16 12.04
N LEU A 175 6.27 0.88 11.94
CA LEU A 175 5.73 0.12 13.07
C LEU A 175 6.70 0.07 14.25
N PHE A 176 7.99 -0.20 13.99
CA PHE A 176 9.02 -0.25 15.02
C PHE A 176 9.17 1.11 15.71
N ILE A 177 9.24 2.20 14.95
CA ILE A 177 9.35 3.56 15.48
C ILE A 177 8.15 3.88 16.37
N GLU A 178 6.94 3.61 15.88
CA GLU A 178 5.70 3.83 16.60
C GLU A 178 5.61 3.01 17.89
N LEU A 179 6.00 1.75 17.89
CA LEU A 179 5.93 0.90 19.07
C LEU A 179 7.02 1.22 20.11
N TYR A 180 8.21 1.61 19.68
CA TYR A 180 9.34 1.80 20.59
C TYR A 180 9.45 3.24 21.14
N PHE A 181 9.34 4.26 20.29
CA PHE A 181 9.57 5.65 20.67
C PHE A 181 8.31 6.36 21.17
N ASN A 182 7.12 6.00 20.68
CA ASN A 182 5.89 6.64 21.15
C ASN A 182 5.29 5.99 22.41
N ASN A 183 5.64 4.74 22.74
CA ASN A 183 5.26 4.15 24.03
C ASN A 183 6.05 4.76 25.20
N THR A 184 7.34 5.04 25.00
CA THR A 184 8.21 5.57 26.04
C THR A 184 7.83 6.98 26.49
N ILE A 185 7.33 7.82 25.59
CA ILE A 185 6.85 9.19 25.93
C ILE A 185 5.55 9.14 26.75
N SER A 186 4.64 8.21 26.46
CA SER A 186 3.37 8.09 27.19
C SER A 186 3.54 7.66 28.66
N ILE A 187 4.60 6.89 28.96
CA ILE A 187 4.89 6.41 30.31
C ILE A 187 5.51 7.52 31.17
N GLN A 188 6.19 8.49 30.57
CA GLN A 188 6.80 9.61 31.30
C GLN A 188 5.84 10.76 31.62
N ALA A 189 4.63 10.75 31.05
CA ALA A 189 3.60 11.77 31.27
C ALA A 189 2.62 11.44 32.41
N HIS A 190 2.82 10.31 33.09
CA HIS A 190 2.06 9.85 34.26
C HIS A 190 2.99 9.67 35.46
#